data_AF-A0A5N7XE90-F1
#
_entry.id   AF-A0A5N7XE90-F1
#
_cell.length_a   1.000
_cell.length_b   1.000
_cell.length_c   1.000
_cell.angle_alpha   90.00
_cell.angle_beta   90.00
_cell.angle_gamma   90.00
#
_symmetry.space_group_name_H-M   'P 1'
#
loop_
_entity.id
_entity.type
_entity.pdbx_description
1 polymer ?
#
loop_
_entity_poly.entity_id
_entity_poly.type
_entity_poly.pdbx_seq_one_letter_code
_entity_poly.pdbx_strand_id
1 'polypeptide(L)'
;MFKAIRPNDSRKSISRLLLWGGLIFGLLLSVWLLWAFVVAPYFVKIICPGDNECSSLGQVGDIFGGINALFAGLAFLGVLGSIVWSSEAAREERRLSLDKELVEQVAKSYQWAFDALKSNELAGGRRGLTFSRLAWLAAARHLMRAKKIVANLETNTYQLVQQEIEEYWRGQFYAMLNEGYDFETALEVSAVSESHVRIAPISISVVLEFASWRETQADPLDGLEEKYALGIGQVRSMDCYERVEEYFRNTTQQ
;
A
#
# COMPACT_ATOMS: atom_id res chain seq x y z
N MET A 1 12.67 15.11 11.09
CA MET A 1 12.78 14.75 12.52
C MET A 1 12.33 13.29 12.69
N PHE A 2 13.25 12.33 12.55
CA PHE A 2 12.93 10.90 12.58
C PHE A 2 12.85 10.39 14.03
N LYS A 3 11.65 10.00 14.47
CA LYS A 3 11.43 9.39 15.78
C LYS A 3 11.97 7.96 15.75
N ALA A 4 13.15 7.76 16.32
CA ALA A 4 13.79 6.45 16.43
C ALA A 4 12.84 5.47 17.13
N ILE A 5 12.44 4.41 16.40
CA ILE A 5 11.68 3.28 16.94
C ILE A 5 12.59 2.59 17.95
N ARG A 6 12.27 2.66 19.25
CA ARG A 6 13.08 2.06 20.31
C ARG A 6 13.01 0.53 20.20
N PRO A 7 14.15 -0.18 20.01
CA PRO A 7 14.17 -1.64 19.84
C PRO A 7 13.98 -2.44 21.15
N ASN A 8 13.37 -1.87 22.19
CA ASN A 8 13.43 -2.42 23.55
C ASN A 8 12.09 -2.95 24.12
N ASP A 9 11.03 -3.02 23.31
CA ASP A 9 9.72 -3.51 23.81
C ASP A 9 9.45 -4.99 23.52
N SER A 10 10.02 -5.55 22.43
CA SER A 10 9.76 -6.94 22.05
C SER A 10 10.34 -7.95 23.05
N ARG A 11 11.48 -7.63 23.68
CA ARG A 11 12.16 -8.53 24.63
C ARG A 11 11.39 -8.71 25.95
N LYS A 12 10.61 -7.69 26.37
CA LYS A 12 9.74 -7.76 27.56
C LYS A 12 8.42 -8.48 27.29
N SER A 13 7.93 -8.43 26.05
CA SER A 13 6.75 -9.18 25.62
C SER A 13 7.02 -10.70 25.62
N ILE A 14 8.17 -11.11 25.08
CA ILE A 14 8.55 -12.54 24.97
C ILE A 14 8.75 -13.19 26.34
N SER A 15 9.37 -12.50 27.31
CA SER A 15 9.59 -13.07 28.65
C SER A 15 8.29 -13.27 29.43
N ARG A 16 7.30 -12.38 29.27
CA ARG A 16 5.97 -12.53 29.86
C ARG A 16 5.21 -13.70 29.22
N LEU A 17 5.27 -13.83 27.90
CA LEU A 17 4.65 -14.95 27.17
C LEU A 17 5.20 -16.31 27.60
N LEU A 18 6.52 -16.43 27.79
CA LEU A 18 7.15 -17.66 28.28
C LEU A 18 6.77 -17.98 29.73
N LEU A 19 6.71 -16.97 30.60
CA LEU A 19 6.29 -17.15 32.00
C LEU A 19 4.84 -17.61 32.11
N TRP A 20 3.91 -16.94 31.42
CA TRP A 20 2.50 -17.33 31.42
C TRP A 20 2.28 -18.68 30.73
N GLY A 21 2.97 -18.94 29.62
CA GLY A 21 2.93 -20.24 28.94
C GLY A 21 3.41 -21.38 29.85
N GLY A 22 4.52 -21.16 30.57
CA GLY A 22 5.03 -22.13 31.54
C GLY A 22 4.06 -22.38 32.70
N LEU A 23 3.41 -21.33 33.22
CA LEU A 23 2.40 -21.47 34.28
C LEU A 23 1.17 -22.25 33.80
N ILE A 24 0.64 -21.94 32.62
CA ILE A 24 -0.51 -22.64 32.04
C ILE A 24 -0.17 -24.11 31.78
N PHE A 25 1.01 -24.38 31.21
CA PHE A 25 1.45 -25.75 30.96
C PHE A 25 1.64 -26.53 32.27
N GLY A 26 2.27 -25.92 33.28
CA GLY A 26 2.43 -26.53 34.60
C GLY A 26 1.08 -26.80 35.28
N LEU A 27 0.11 -25.89 35.15
CA LEU A 27 -1.26 -26.09 35.64
C LEU A 27 -1.94 -27.27 34.92
N LEU A 28 -1.91 -27.31 33.59
CA LEU A 28 -2.51 -28.40 32.82
C LEU A 28 -1.87 -29.75 33.15
N LEU A 29 -0.54 -29.80 33.26
CA LEU A 29 0.20 -31.00 33.61
C LEU A 29 -0.12 -31.45 35.04
N SER A 30 -0.21 -30.52 36.00
CA SER A 30 -0.55 -30.85 37.39
C SER A 30 -1.98 -31.34 37.54
N VAL A 31 -2.95 -30.75 36.81
CA VAL A 31 -4.32 -31.26 36.73
C VAL A 31 -4.35 -32.67 36.13
N TRP A 32 -3.59 -32.91 35.07
CA TRP A 32 -3.51 -34.23 34.43
C TRP A 32 -2.90 -35.28 35.36
N LEU A 33 -1.80 -34.96 36.05
CA LEU A 33 -1.14 -35.84 37.02
C LEU A 33 -2.04 -36.09 38.24
N LEU A 34 -2.69 -35.06 38.77
CA LEU A 34 -3.66 -35.19 39.86
C LEU A 34 -4.80 -36.13 39.46
N TRP A 35 -5.31 -36.00 38.25
CA TRP A 35 -6.33 -36.90 37.73
C TRP A 35 -5.82 -38.34 37.64
N ALA A 36 -4.63 -38.56 37.05
CA ALA A 36 -4.05 -39.89 36.87
C ALA A 36 -3.72 -40.61 38.19
N PHE A 37 -3.17 -39.90 39.18
CA PHE A 37 -2.67 -40.50 40.42
C PHE A 37 -3.65 -40.47 41.58
N VAL A 38 -4.58 -39.52 41.63
CA VAL A 38 -5.53 -39.38 42.74
C VAL A 38 -6.92 -39.77 42.29
N VAL A 39 -7.43 -39.12 41.26
CA VAL A 39 -8.84 -39.27 40.86
C VAL A 39 -9.08 -40.65 40.27
N ALA A 40 -8.29 -41.08 39.28
CA ALA A 40 -8.45 -42.36 38.58
C ALA A 40 -8.47 -43.58 39.52
N PRO A 41 -7.50 -43.80 40.44
CA PRO A 41 -7.54 -44.96 41.33
C PRO A 41 -8.69 -44.90 42.34
N TYR A 42 -9.07 -43.71 42.80
CA TYR A 42 -10.23 -43.53 43.68
C TYR A 42 -11.54 -43.84 42.94
N PHE A 43 -11.64 -43.41 41.68
CA PHE A 43 -12.77 -43.65 40.80
C PHE A 43 -12.92 -45.15 40.50
N VAL A 44 -11.84 -45.87 40.22
CA VAL A 44 -11.84 -47.33 40.02
C VAL A 44 -12.35 -48.06 41.27
N LYS A 45 -11.92 -47.66 42.47
CA LYS A 45 -12.40 -48.25 43.73
C LYS A 45 -13.89 -48.00 43.98
N ILE A 46 -14.41 -46.83 43.60
CA ILE A 46 -15.83 -46.49 43.74
C ILE A 46 -16.68 -47.32 42.76
N ILE A 47 -16.20 -47.53 41.55
CA ILE A 47 -16.97 -48.18 40.47
C ILE A 47 -16.88 -49.71 40.54
N CYS A 48 -15.78 -50.26 41.05
CA CYS A 48 -15.60 -51.70 41.25
C CYS A 48 -15.29 -52.03 42.71
N PRO A 49 -16.32 -52.08 43.58
CA PRO A 49 -16.14 -52.44 44.99
C PRO A 49 -15.88 -53.94 45.22
N GLY A 50 -15.95 -54.80 44.20
CA GLY A 50 -15.73 -56.24 44.33
C GLY A 50 -14.99 -56.89 43.14
N ASP A 51 -14.26 -57.97 43.42
CA ASP A 51 -13.22 -58.56 42.57
C ASP A 51 -13.71 -59.17 41.24
N ASN A 52 -15.03 -59.36 41.06
CA ASN A 52 -15.60 -60.18 39.98
C ASN A 52 -16.59 -59.44 39.05
N GLU A 53 -16.91 -58.16 39.27
CA GLU A 53 -17.93 -57.39 38.50
C GLU A 53 -17.34 -56.21 37.68
N CYS A 54 -16.10 -56.32 37.21
CA CYS A 54 -15.41 -55.29 36.41
C CYS A 54 -16.00 -55.04 35.01
N SER A 55 -17.13 -55.65 34.64
CA SER A 55 -17.80 -55.37 33.36
C SER A 55 -18.33 -53.93 33.26
N SER A 56 -18.53 -53.25 34.40
CA SER A 56 -18.93 -51.83 34.46
C SER A 56 -17.80 -50.87 34.05
N LEU A 57 -16.53 -51.29 34.13
CA LEU A 57 -15.39 -50.47 33.73
C LEU A 57 -15.36 -50.20 32.22
N GLY A 58 -15.85 -51.14 31.41
CA GLY A 58 -15.98 -50.98 29.97
C GLY A 58 -16.95 -49.84 29.60
N GLN A 59 -18.11 -49.79 30.24
CA GLN A 59 -19.10 -48.72 30.05
C GLN A 59 -18.54 -47.33 30.41
N VAL A 60 -17.73 -47.25 31.46
CA VAL A 60 -17.07 -45.99 31.84
C VAL A 60 -16.06 -45.58 30.77
N GLY A 61 -15.28 -46.52 30.25
CA GLY A 61 -14.37 -46.30 29.12
C GLY A 61 -15.07 -45.78 27.87
N ASP A 62 -16.23 -46.32 27.53
CA ASP A 62 -17.03 -45.88 26.37
C ASP A 62 -17.52 -44.43 26.52
N ILE A 63 -17.94 -44.02 27.72
CA ILE A 63 -18.37 -42.64 28.01
C ILE A 63 -17.20 -41.67 27.84
N PHE A 64 -16.02 -42.00 28.38
CA PHE A 64 -14.83 -41.16 28.23
C PHE A 64 -14.32 -41.12 26.78
N GLY A 65 -14.38 -42.25 26.07
CA GLY A 65 -14.07 -42.33 24.64
C GLY A 65 -14.97 -41.42 23.81
N GLY A 66 -16.28 -41.44 24.09
CA GLY A 66 -17.26 -40.56 23.44
C GLY A 66 -17.00 -39.06 23.69
N ILE A 67 -16.69 -38.68 24.94
CA ILE A 67 -16.38 -37.28 25.30
C ILE A 67 -15.09 -36.80 24.62
N ASN A 68 -14.04 -37.62 24.61
CA ASN A 68 -12.79 -37.26 23.92
C ASN A 68 -12.99 -37.13 22.41
N ALA A 69 -13.76 -38.03 21.79
CA ALA A 69 -14.10 -37.95 20.37
C ALA A 69 -14.89 -36.66 20.06
N LEU A 70 -15.82 -36.27 20.93
CA LEU A 70 -16.57 -35.02 20.81
C LEU A 70 -15.64 -33.79 20.85
N PHE A 71 -14.74 -33.72 21.83
CA PHE A 71 -13.80 -32.61 21.94
C PHE A 71 -12.82 -32.55 20.76
N ALA A 72 -12.32 -33.70 20.31
CA ALA A 72 -11.48 -33.78 19.11
C ALA A 72 -12.24 -33.27 17.87
N GLY A 73 -13.51 -33.65 17.72
CA GLY A 73 -14.39 -33.15 16.66
C GLY A 73 -14.59 -31.63 16.71
N LEU A 74 -14.89 -31.09 17.89
CA LEU A 74 -15.06 -29.63 18.09
C LEU A 74 -13.76 -28.86 17.84
N ALA A 75 -12.61 -29.37 18.29
CA ALA A 75 -11.32 -28.76 18.04
C ALA A 75 -11.01 -28.74 16.53
N PHE A 76 -11.28 -29.85 15.83
CA PHE A 76 -11.11 -29.93 14.38
C PHE A 76 -12.00 -28.93 13.63
N LEU A 77 -13.27 -28.80 14.03
CA LEU A 77 -14.18 -27.79 13.49
C LEU A 77 -13.68 -26.37 13.74
N GLY A 78 -13.12 -26.10 14.92
CA GLY A 78 -12.49 -24.82 15.24
C GLY A 78 -11.31 -24.49 14.31
N VAL A 79 -10.48 -25.48 13.99
CA VAL A 79 -9.38 -25.31 13.02
C VAL A 79 -9.90 -25.06 11.61
N LEU A 80 -10.93 -25.79 11.16
CA LEU A 80 -11.55 -25.54 9.85
C LEU A 80 -12.12 -24.13 9.76
N GLY A 81 -12.82 -23.67 10.81
CA GLY A 81 -13.35 -22.31 10.88
C GLY A 81 -12.26 -21.25 10.82
N SER A 82 -11.13 -21.44 11.52
CA SER A 82 -10.02 -20.48 11.50
C SER A 82 -9.32 -20.40 10.14
N ILE A 83 -9.22 -21.51 9.41
CA ILE A 83 -8.65 -21.53 8.06
C ILE A 83 -9.51 -20.71 7.09
N VAL A 84 -10.84 -20.88 7.13
CA VAL A 84 -11.75 -20.13 6.26
C VAL A 84 -11.63 -18.63 6.51
N TRP A 85 -11.70 -18.21 7.77
CA TRP A 85 -11.55 -16.80 8.15
C TRP A 85 -10.18 -16.22 7.75
N SER A 86 -9.10 -16.97 8.02
CA SER A 86 -7.74 -16.55 7.68
C SER A 86 -7.53 -16.40 6.17
N SER A 87 -8.22 -17.22 5.37
CA SER A 87 -8.08 -17.19 3.92
C SER A 87 -8.57 -15.88 3.29
N GLU A 88 -9.62 -15.28 3.84
CA GLU A 88 -10.18 -14.01 3.35
C GLU A 88 -9.23 -12.84 3.69
N ALA A 89 -8.79 -12.77 4.94
CA ALA A 89 -7.81 -11.78 5.37
C ALA A 89 -6.51 -11.86 4.56
N ALA A 90 -6.02 -13.07 4.29
CA ALA A 90 -4.84 -13.29 3.48
C ALA A 90 -5.00 -12.90 2.01
N ARG A 91 -6.22 -12.99 1.45
CA ARG A 91 -6.50 -12.52 0.09
C ARG A 91 -6.49 -11.00 0.02
N GLU A 92 -7.10 -10.34 0.99
CA GLU A 92 -7.13 -8.89 1.05
C GLU A 92 -5.72 -8.31 1.22
N GLU A 93 -4.92 -8.88 2.11
CA GLU A 93 -3.52 -8.47 2.30
C GLU A 93 -2.70 -8.62 1.00
N ARG A 94 -2.91 -9.72 0.25
CA ARG A 94 -2.27 -9.92 -1.05
C ARG A 94 -2.70 -8.88 -2.08
N ARG A 95 -3.99 -8.53 -2.13
CA ARG A 95 -4.49 -7.49 -3.04
C ARG A 95 -3.86 -6.14 -2.74
N LEU A 96 -3.85 -5.74 -1.47
CA LEU A 96 -3.21 -4.50 -1.04
C LEU A 96 -1.71 -4.48 -1.34
N SER A 97 -1.00 -5.60 -1.13
CA SER A 97 0.43 -5.67 -1.46
C SER A 97 0.68 -5.58 -2.96
N LEU A 98 -0.16 -6.23 -3.79
CA LEU A 98 -0.03 -6.17 -5.25
C LEU A 98 -0.29 -4.76 -5.77
N ASP A 99 -1.38 -4.12 -5.33
CA ASP A 99 -1.69 -2.74 -5.73
C ASP A 99 -0.59 -1.76 -5.31
N LYS A 100 0.00 -1.94 -4.13
CA LYS A 100 1.16 -1.17 -3.69
C LYS A 100 2.34 -1.31 -4.67
N GLU A 101 2.71 -2.54 -5.02
CA GLU A 101 3.80 -2.80 -5.97
C GLU A 101 3.51 -2.22 -7.36
N LEU A 102 2.25 -2.29 -7.81
CA LEU A 102 1.81 -1.71 -9.07
C LEU A 102 1.94 -0.18 -9.07
N VAL A 103 1.53 0.50 -7.99
CA VAL A 103 1.68 1.95 -7.84
C VAL A 103 3.14 2.37 -7.84
N GLU A 104 4.01 1.65 -7.12
CA GLU A 104 5.45 1.90 -7.12
C GLU A 104 6.05 1.78 -8.54
N GLN A 105 5.61 0.78 -9.30
CA GLN A 105 6.03 0.58 -10.69
C GLN A 105 5.49 1.66 -11.63
N VAL A 106 4.29 2.18 -11.39
CA VAL A 106 3.71 3.33 -12.12
C VAL A 106 4.54 4.58 -11.87
N ALA A 107 4.83 4.91 -10.60
CA ALA A 107 5.66 6.05 -10.24
C ALA A 107 7.03 6.00 -10.93
N LYS A 108 7.66 4.81 -10.92
CA LYS A 108 8.93 4.58 -11.60
C LYS A 108 8.84 4.71 -13.12
N SER A 109 7.72 4.30 -13.71
CA SER A 109 7.47 4.45 -15.15
C SER A 109 7.34 5.93 -15.54
N TYR A 110 6.67 6.75 -14.73
CA TYR A 110 6.64 8.20 -14.94
C TYR A 110 8.02 8.83 -14.81
N GLN A 111 8.78 8.44 -13.79
CA GLN A 111 10.16 8.89 -13.62
C GLN A 111 11.03 8.55 -14.84
N TRP A 112 11.01 7.30 -15.30
CA TRP A 112 11.76 6.89 -16.48
C TRP A 112 11.33 7.64 -17.74
N ALA A 113 10.03 7.92 -17.88
CA ALA A 113 9.55 8.72 -19.00
C ALA A 113 10.09 10.17 -18.94
N PHE A 114 10.09 10.76 -17.75
CA PHE A 114 10.61 12.11 -17.53
C PHE A 114 12.12 12.18 -17.76
N ASP A 115 12.87 11.27 -17.14
CA ASP A 115 14.33 11.18 -17.26
C ASP A 115 14.77 10.90 -18.70
N ALA A 116 13.97 10.18 -19.48
CA ALA A 116 14.25 9.98 -20.91
C ALA A 116 14.19 11.30 -21.69
N LEU A 117 13.22 12.17 -21.40
CA LEU A 117 13.07 13.47 -22.08
C LEU A 117 14.07 14.52 -21.59
N LYS A 118 14.49 14.40 -20.35
CA LYS A 118 15.46 15.31 -19.73
C LYS A 118 16.83 15.15 -20.39
N SER A 119 17.34 16.21 -21.02
CA SER A 119 18.70 16.18 -21.55
C SER A 119 19.72 16.12 -20.42
N ASN A 120 20.65 15.16 -20.49
CA ASN A 120 21.85 15.13 -19.65
C ASN A 120 22.98 16.00 -20.22
N GLU A 121 22.87 16.44 -21.47
CA GLU A 121 23.87 17.28 -22.11
C GLU A 121 23.59 18.76 -21.82
N LEU A 122 24.51 19.37 -21.07
CA LEU A 122 24.60 20.81 -20.84
C LEU A 122 25.10 21.51 -22.11
N ALA A 123 24.29 21.56 -23.16
CA ALA A 123 24.55 22.49 -24.26
C ALA A 123 24.27 23.92 -23.77
N GLY A 124 25.27 24.60 -23.21
CA GLY A 124 25.18 26.00 -22.78
C GLY A 124 24.70 26.24 -21.34
N GLY A 125 24.76 25.23 -20.45
CA GLY A 125 24.50 25.42 -19.02
C GLY A 125 23.03 25.43 -18.59
N ARG A 126 22.08 25.27 -19.52
CA ARG A 126 20.65 25.11 -19.20
C ARG A 126 20.26 23.63 -19.28
N ARG A 127 19.43 23.19 -18.33
CA ARG A 127 18.74 21.89 -18.42
C ARG A 127 17.65 22.06 -19.49
N GLY A 128 17.69 21.25 -20.53
CA GLY A 128 16.78 21.36 -21.67
C GLY A 128 16.13 20.03 -22.05
N LEU A 129 15.16 20.10 -22.95
CA LEU A 129 14.53 18.92 -23.56
C LEU A 129 15.50 18.24 -24.54
N THR A 130 15.46 16.92 -24.59
CA THR A 130 16.18 16.17 -25.62
C THR A 130 15.52 16.28 -26.99
N PHE A 131 16.33 16.35 -28.04
CA PHE A 131 15.90 16.28 -29.44
C PHE A 131 15.90 14.85 -30.00
N SER A 132 16.20 13.85 -29.16
CA SER A 132 16.32 12.45 -29.60
C SER A 132 14.96 11.80 -29.81
N ARG A 133 14.66 11.42 -31.07
CA ARG A 133 13.48 10.61 -31.41
C ARG A 133 13.33 9.36 -30.52
N LEU A 134 14.43 8.67 -30.23
CA LEU A 134 14.40 7.45 -29.42
C LEU A 134 13.95 7.74 -27.99
N ALA A 135 14.40 8.86 -27.42
CA ALA A 135 14.03 9.28 -26.08
C ALA A 135 12.54 9.63 -25.98
N TRP A 136 12.00 10.38 -26.93
CA TRP A 136 10.56 10.67 -27.01
C TRP A 136 9.71 9.40 -27.15
N LEU A 137 10.13 8.45 -28.00
CA LEU A 137 9.47 7.16 -28.12
C LEU A 137 9.54 6.34 -26.83
N ALA A 138 10.68 6.36 -26.14
CA ALA A 138 10.85 5.68 -24.86
C ALA A 138 9.92 6.27 -23.79
N ALA A 139 9.88 7.60 -23.68
CA ALA A 139 8.99 8.31 -22.76
C ALA A 139 7.53 7.95 -23.01
N ALA A 140 7.06 8.09 -24.25
CA ALA A 140 5.69 7.74 -24.62
C ALA A 140 5.36 6.27 -24.30
N ARG A 141 6.29 5.33 -24.54
CA ARG A 141 6.09 3.91 -24.20
C ARG A 141 5.97 3.68 -22.70
N HIS A 142 6.76 4.37 -21.89
CA HIS A 142 6.68 4.28 -20.42
C HIS A 142 5.36 4.83 -19.90
N LEU A 143 4.89 5.98 -20.41
CA LEU A 143 3.58 6.54 -20.08
C LEU A 143 2.43 5.59 -20.46
N MET A 144 2.48 5.00 -21.67
CA MET A 144 1.47 4.03 -22.10
C MET A 144 1.51 2.73 -21.28
N ARG A 145 2.69 2.30 -20.80
CA ARG A 145 2.82 1.15 -19.90
C ARG A 145 2.22 1.46 -18.53
N ALA A 146 2.52 2.64 -17.99
CA ALA A 146 1.92 3.11 -16.74
C ALA A 146 0.39 3.10 -16.83
N LYS A 147 -0.19 3.67 -17.90
CA LYS A 147 -1.64 3.66 -18.15
C LYS A 147 -2.24 2.25 -18.13
N LYS A 148 -1.54 1.25 -18.68
CA LYS A 148 -1.96 -0.17 -18.63
C LYS A 148 -1.87 -0.77 -17.23
N ILE A 149 -0.87 -0.39 -16.43
CA ILE A 149 -0.72 -0.87 -15.05
C ILE A 149 -1.82 -0.29 -14.17
N VAL A 150 -2.12 1.01 -14.31
CA VAL A 150 -3.19 1.69 -13.57
C VAL A 150 -4.55 1.01 -13.77
N ALA A 151 -4.82 0.50 -14.97
CA ALA A 151 -6.06 -0.22 -15.27
C ALA A 151 -6.25 -1.53 -14.47
N ASN A 152 -5.19 -2.04 -13.81
CA ASN A 152 -5.25 -3.25 -12.99
C ASN A 152 -5.33 -2.96 -11.48
N LEU A 153 -5.37 -1.70 -11.05
CA LEU A 153 -5.51 -1.35 -9.63
C LEU A 153 -6.94 -1.61 -9.17
N GLU A 154 -7.11 -2.46 -8.16
CA GLU A 154 -8.44 -2.82 -7.63
C GLU A 154 -8.87 -1.91 -6.47
N THR A 155 -7.92 -1.46 -5.65
CA THR A 155 -8.20 -0.78 -4.38
C THR A 155 -8.30 0.74 -4.55
N ASN A 156 -9.40 1.33 -4.10
CA ASN A 156 -9.64 2.79 -4.13
C ASN A 156 -8.50 3.61 -3.50
N THR A 157 -7.94 3.16 -2.38
CA THR A 157 -6.83 3.84 -1.71
C THR A 157 -5.61 3.99 -2.62
N TYR A 158 -5.24 2.92 -3.34
CA TYR A 158 -4.08 2.95 -4.24
C TYR A 158 -4.37 3.68 -5.54
N GLN A 159 -5.63 3.71 -5.99
CA GLN A 159 -6.06 4.58 -7.09
C GLN A 159 -5.89 6.06 -6.73
N LEU A 160 -6.27 6.47 -5.51
CA LEU A 160 -6.07 7.84 -5.05
C LEU A 160 -4.58 8.20 -4.96
N VAL A 161 -3.77 7.35 -4.34
CA VAL A 161 -2.30 7.55 -4.28
C VAL A 161 -1.70 7.64 -5.68
N GLN A 162 -2.18 6.82 -6.62
CA GLN A 162 -1.74 6.88 -8.01
C GLN A 162 -2.12 8.21 -8.68
N GLN A 163 -3.30 8.76 -8.42
CA GLN A 163 -3.72 10.06 -8.94
C GLN A 163 -2.82 11.18 -8.44
N GLU A 164 -2.49 11.21 -7.14
CA GLU A 164 -1.55 12.19 -6.56
C GLU A 164 -0.15 12.10 -7.22
N ILE A 165 0.35 10.87 -7.41
CA ILE A 165 1.61 10.63 -8.10
C ILE A 165 1.54 11.10 -9.55
N GLU A 166 0.46 10.79 -10.26
CA GLU A 166 0.24 11.22 -11.63
C GLU A 166 0.25 12.74 -11.72
N GLU A 167 -0.52 13.44 -10.88
CA GLU A 167 -0.58 14.90 -10.82
C GLU A 167 0.79 15.54 -10.55
N TYR A 168 1.54 15.02 -9.59
CA TYR A 168 2.92 15.47 -9.34
C TYR A 168 3.76 15.40 -10.63
N TRP A 169 3.73 14.26 -11.32
CA TRP A 169 4.50 14.10 -12.55
C TRP A 169 3.94 14.93 -13.69
N ARG A 170 2.62 15.07 -13.86
CA ARG A 170 2.03 15.98 -14.85
C ARG A 170 2.59 17.40 -14.70
N GLY A 171 2.65 17.90 -13.47
CA GLY A 171 3.26 19.20 -13.15
C GLY A 171 4.73 19.28 -13.55
N GLN A 172 5.53 18.24 -13.29
CA GLN A 172 6.93 18.19 -13.73
C GLN A 172 7.07 18.22 -15.25
N PHE A 173 6.27 17.43 -15.97
CA PHE A 173 6.26 17.43 -17.43
C PHE A 173 5.81 18.78 -18.00
N TYR A 174 4.75 19.36 -17.44
CA TYR A 174 4.25 20.67 -17.83
C TYR A 174 5.32 21.76 -17.65
N ALA A 175 5.95 21.83 -16.47
CA ALA A 175 7.03 22.77 -16.19
C ALA A 175 8.19 22.59 -17.18
N MET A 176 8.64 21.35 -17.41
CA MET A 176 9.72 21.07 -18.38
C MET A 176 9.36 21.49 -19.81
N LEU A 177 8.12 21.30 -20.24
CA LEU A 177 7.66 21.65 -21.58
C LEU A 177 7.41 23.16 -21.76
N ASN A 178 7.08 23.87 -20.67
CA ASN A 178 6.68 25.28 -20.71
C ASN A 178 7.80 26.26 -20.31
N GLU A 179 8.76 25.85 -19.46
CA GLU A 179 9.84 26.71 -18.96
C GLU A 179 10.96 26.98 -19.98
N GLY A 180 10.95 26.32 -21.15
CA GLY A 180 11.98 26.46 -22.17
C GLY A 180 11.43 26.77 -23.56
N TYR A 181 12.10 27.69 -24.27
CA TYR A 181 12.05 27.83 -25.74
C TYR A 181 12.41 26.52 -26.49
N ASP A 182 12.79 25.48 -25.76
CA ASP A 182 13.26 24.19 -26.26
C ASP A 182 12.15 23.31 -26.84
N PHE A 183 10.88 23.46 -26.43
CA PHE A 183 9.80 22.62 -27.00
C PHE A 183 9.46 23.02 -28.44
N GLU A 184 9.25 24.31 -28.70
CA GLU A 184 9.07 24.83 -30.07
C GLU A 184 10.29 24.50 -30.94
N THR A 185 11.49 24.74 -30.40
CA THR A 185 12.74 24.36 -31.07
C THR A 185 12.80 22.86 -31.37
N ALA A 186 12.31 22.00 -30.47
CA ALA A 186 12.31 20.55 -30.68
C ALA A 186 11.35 20.13 -31.78
N LEU A 187 10.20 20.80 -31.88
CA LEU A 187 9.25 20.60 -32.96
C LEU A 187 9.82 21.09 -34.29
N GLU A 188 10.45 22.26 -34.33
CA GLU A 188 11.06 22.82 -35.54
C GLU A 188 12.22 21.95 -36.06
N VAL A 189 13.16 21.58 -35.18
CA VAL A 189 14.28 20.70 -35.52
C VAL A 189 13.76 19.35 -36.04
N SER A 190 12.76 18.78 -35.39
CA SER A 190 12.11 17.55 -35.84
C SER A 190 11.38 17.71 -37.18
N ALA A 191 10.78 18.88 -37.44
CA ALA A 191 10.04 19.12 -38.67
C ALA A 191 10.94 19.12 -39.91
N VAL A 192 12.17 19.62 -39.77
CA VAL A 192 13.17 19.77 -40.84
C VAL A 192 14.11 18.54 -40.96
N SER A 193 14.17 17.69 -39.94
CA SER A 193 15.04 16.51 -39.88
C SER A 193 14.60 15.38 -40.82
N GLU A 194 15.56 14.52 -41.22
CA GLU A 194 15.28 13.29 -41.97
C GLU A 194 14.29 12.37 -41.23
N SER A 195 13.53 11.56 -41.97
CA SER A 195 12.44 10.73 -41.46
C SER A 195 12.81 9.81 -40.29
N HIS A 196 14.07 9.37 -40.22
CA HIS A 196 14.57 8.48 -39.18
C HIS A 196 15.04 9.19 -37.90
N VAL A 197 15.32 10.51 -37.98
CA VAL A 197 15.70 11.37 -36.85
C VAL A 197 14.50 12.18 -36.33
N ARG A 198 13.48 12.38 -37.18
CA ARG A 198 12.23 13.06 -36.85
C ARG A 198 11.52 12.42 -35.67
N ILE A 199 11.23 13.22 -34.65
CA ILE A 199 10.43 12.81 -33.49
C ILE A 199 9.05 12.35 -33.99
N ALA A 200 8.62 11.17 -33.57
CA ALA A 200 7.35 10.63 -34.01
C ALA A 200 6.19 11.49 -33.46
N PRO A 201 5.25 11.96 -34.31
CA PRO A 201 4.13 12.79 -33.85
C PRO A 201 3.33 12.14 -32.72
N ILE A 202 3.13 10.81 -32.81
CA ILE A 202 2.40 10.07 -31.78
C ILE A 202 3.08 10.10 -30.41
N SER A 203 4.42 10.11 -30.34
CA SER A 203 5.10 10.24 -29.05
C SER A 203 4.92 11.63 -28.45
N ILE A 204 4.91 12.67 -29.28
CA ILE A 204 4.65 14.04 -28.83
C ILE A 204 3.21 14.13 -28.29
N SER A 205 2.22 13.62 -29.02
CA SER A 205 0.82 13.64 -28.59
C SER A 205 0.61 12.93 -27.25
N VAL A 206 1.22 11.75 -27.05
CA VAL A 206 1.11 11.02 -25.77
C VAL A 206 1.70 11.81 -24.61
N VAL A 207 2.87 12.45 -24.82
CA VAL A 207 3.52 13.26 -23.79
C VAL A 207 2.70 14.51 -23.49
N LEU A 208 2.18 15.19 -24.51
CA LEU A 208 1.33 16.38 -24.34
C LEU A 208 0.00 16.05 -23.65
N GLU A 209 -0.67 14.96 -24.05
CA GLU A 209 -1.90 14.47 -23.38
C GLU A 209 -1.64 14.14 -21.90
N PHE A 210 -0.45 13.61 -21.60
CA PHE A 210 -0.04 13.36 -20.22
C PHE A 210 0.27 14.66 -19.47
N ALA A 211 0.92 15.64 -20.10
CA ALA A 211 1.26 16.90 -19.43
C ALA A 211 0.07 17.86 -19.26
N SER A 212 -0.93 17.77 -20.14
CA SER A 212 -2.10 18.66 -20.09
C SER A 212 -3.00 18.38 -18.90
N TRP A 213 -3.59 19.42 -18.31
CA TRP A 213 -4.67 19.26 -17.34
C TRP A 213 -5.90 18.64 -18.02
N ARG A 214 -6.60 17.72 -17.34
CA ARG A 214 -7.84 17.12 -17.87
C ARG A 214 -9.02 17.98 -17.43
N GLU A 215 -9.72 18.59 -18.37
CA GLU A 215 -10.93 19.39 -18.09
C GLU A 215 -12.04 18.60 -17.37
N THR A 216 -12.04 17.26 -17.52
CA THR A 216 -13.03 16.37 -16.92
C THR A 216 -12.74 16.00 -15.46
N GLN A 217 -11.55 16.33 -14.94
CA GLN A 217 -11.16 16.00 -13.58
C GLN A 217 -11.49 17.19 -12.68
N ALA A 218 -12.36 16.97 -11.69
CA ALA A 218 -12.68 17.98 -10.69
C ALA A 218 -11.40 18.30 -9.90
N ASP A 219 -11.06 19.59 -9.81
CA ASP A 219 -9.95 20.03 -8.99
C ASP A 219 -10.32 19.78 -7.52
N PRO A 220 -9.46 19.16 -6.69
CA PRO A 220 -9.70 19.06 -5.25
C PRO A 220 -9.93 20.42 -4.56
N LEU A 221 -9.52 21.52 -5.21
CA LEU A 221 -9.76 22.89 -4.79
C LEU A 221 -11.09 23.47 -5.29
N ASP A 222 -11.78 22.82 -6.23
CA ASP A 222 -13.09 23.25 -6.72
C ASP A 222 -14.11 23.27 -5.57
N GLY A 223 -14.70 24.43 -5.31
CA GLY A 223 -15.67 24.62 -4.22
C GLY A 223 -15.05 24.94 -2.85
N LEU A 224 -13.72 25.03 -2.73
CA LEU A 224 -13.11 25.70 -1.59
C LEU A 224 -13.35 27.21 -1.71
N GLU A 225 -14.24 27.76 -0.86
CA GLU A 225 -14.48 29.19 -0.79
C GLU A 225 -13.18 29.94 -0.45
N GLU A 226 -13.05 31.18 -0.91
CA GLU A 226 -11.93 32.10 -0.59
C GLU A 226 -11.67 32.23 0.93
N LYS A 227 -12.70 32.00 1.75
CA LYS A 227 -12.60 31.90 3.22
C LYS A 227 -11.69 30.77 3.70
N TYR A 228 -11.57 29.66 2.99
CA TYR A 228 -10.65 28.58 3.30
C TYR A 228 -9.19 29.06 3.17
N ALA A 229 -8.88 29.84 2.13
CA ALA A 229 -7.56 30.44 1.94
C ALA A 229 -7.20 31.45 3.04
N LEU A 230 -8.17 32.30 3.43
CA LEU A 230 -7.98 33.31 4.48
C LEU A 230 -7.92 32.70 5.91
N GLY A 231 -8.60 31.58 6.14
CA GLY A 231 -8.59 30.87 7.42
C GLY A 231 -7.24 30.22 7.77
N ILE A 232 -6.51 29.72 6.76
CA ILE A 232 -5.16 29.15 6.92
C ILE A 232 -4.12 30.28 7.06
N GLY A 233 -4.41 31.46 6.48
CA GLY A 233 -3.64 32.69 6.64
C GLY A 233 -3.42 33.18 8.06
N GLN A 234 -4.24 32.75 9.01
CA GLN A 234 -4.05 33.07 10.43
C GLN A 234 -2.93 32.26 11.11
N VAL A 235 -2.34 31.28 10.43
CA VAL A 235 -1.08 30.64 10.87
C VAL A 235 0.09 31.57 10.55
N ARG A 236 0.22 32.62 11.39
CA ARG A 236 1.30 33.62 11.38
C ARG A 236 2.68 32.96 11.35
N SER A 237 3.38 32.97 10.20
CA SER A 237 4.83 33.23 10.08
C SER A 237 5.45 32.90 8.71
N MET A 238 4.90 33.32 7.57
CA MET A 238 5.64 33.27 6.31
C MET A 238 5.39 34.54 5.48
N ASP A 239 6.48 35.23 5.11
CA ASP A 239 6.54 36.41 4.22
C ASP A 239 5.82 36.24 2.87
N CYS A 240 5.37 35.02 2.55
CA CYS A 240 4.55 34.74 1.38
C CYS A 240 3.10 35.24 1.52
N TYR A 241 2.63 35.49 2.75
CA TYR A 241 1.23 35.85 3.00
C TYR A 241 0.86 37.26 2.52
N GLU A 242 1.74 38.25 2.74
CA GLU A 242 1.48 39.63 2.29
C GLU A 242 1.32 39.72 0.76
N ARG A 243 2.07 38.91 0.00
CA ARG A 243 1.97 38.87 -1.48
C ARG A 243 0.69 38.20 -1.97
N VAL A 244 0.17 37.23 -1.22
CA VAL A 244 -1.09 36.55 -1.55
C VAL A 244 -2.27 37.47 -1.29
N GLU A 245 -2.30 38.19 -0.16
CA GLU A 245 -3.34 39.21 0.11
C GLU A 245 -3.29 40.37 -0.91
N GLU A 246 -2.10 40.82 -1.31
CA GLU A 246 -1.96 41.84 -2.35
C GLU A 246 -2.48 41.36 -3.72
N TYR A 247 -2.21 40.10 -4.09
CA TYR A 247 -2.73 39.49 -5.31
C TYR A 247 -4.26 39.44 -5.32
N PHE A 248 -4.89 38.94 -4.25
CA PHE A 248 -6.35 38.87 -4.14
C PHE A 248 -6.99 40.27 -4.17
N ARG A 249 -6.38 41.26 -3.49
CA ARG A 249 -6.87 42.65 -3.51
C ARG A 249 -6.87 43.26 -4.92
N ASN A 250 -5.85 42.96 -5.72
CA ASN A 250 -5.71 43.49 -7.08
C ASN A 250 -6.64 42.81 -8.08
N THR A 251 -6.94 41.52 -7.91
CA THR A 251 -7.84 40.77 -8.80
C THR A 251 -9.33 41.02 -8.51
N THR A 252 -9.68 41.38 -7.27
CA THR A 252 -11.08 41.68 -6.90
C THR A 252 -11.53 43.10 -7.30
N GLN A 253 -10.59 43.98 -7.68
CA GLN A 253 -10.87 45.37 -8.10
C GLN A 253 -11.03 45.54 -9.62
N GLN A 254 -10.82 44.49 -10.43
CA GLN A 254 -11.05 44.47 -11.87
C GLN A 254 -12.40 43.85 -12.19
#